data_AF-B7PWA2-F1
#
_entry.id   AF-B7PWA2-F1
#
_cell.length_a   1.000
_cell.length_b   1.000
_cell.length_c   1.000
_cell.angle_alpha   90.00
_cell.angle_beta   90.00
_cell.angle_gamma   90.00
#
_symmetry.space_group_name_H-M   'P 1'
#
loop_
_entity.id
_entity.type
_entity.pdbx_description
1 polymer ?
#
loop_
_entity_poly.entity_id
_entity_poly.type
_entity_poly.pdbx_seq_one_letter_code
_entity_poly.pdbx_strand_id
1 'polypeptide(L)' 'MNIKVVMVGAGIIGMTTAVRTLETVAHFDVTVVAEHFTPHTTGDVAAGFFF' A
#
# COMPACT_ATOMS: atom_id res chain seq x y z
N MET A 1 11.68 6.54 18.80
CA MET A 1 10.37 5.83 18.89
C MET A 1 9.78 5.86 17.50
N ASN A 2 9.29 4.74 16.98
CA ASN A 2 8.64 4.73 15.68
C ASN A 2 7.15 5.07 15.80
N ILE A 3 6.63 5.82 14.85
CA ILE A 3 5.20 6.12 14.68
C ILE A 3 4.57 4.96 13.93
N LYS A 4 3.60 4.29 14.55
CA LYS A 4 2.86 3.19 13.93
C LYS A 4 1.79 3.74 13.02
N VAL A 5 1.79 3.30 11.76
CA VAL A 5 0.82 3.71 10.74
C VAL A 5 0.17 2.46 10.16
N VAL A 6 -1.16 2.49 10.05
CA VAL A 6 -1.92 1.43 9.41
C VAL A 6 -2.40 1.93 8.05
N MET A 7 -2.05 1.19 7.00
CA MET A 7 -2.61 1.37 5.67
C MET A 7 -3.75 0.38 5.47
N VAL A 8 -4.94 0.89 5.15
CA VAL A 8 -6.11 0.06 4.88
C VAL A 8 -6.25 -0.13 3.36
N GLY A 9 -6.19 -1.39 2.93
CA GLY A 9 -6.25 -1.80 1.53
C GLY A 9 -4.89 -2.16 0.94
N ALA A 10 -4.83 -3.30 0.25
CA ALA A 10 -3.61 -3.86 -0.35
C ALA A 10 -3.61 -3.83 -1.89
N GLY A 11 -4.47 -2.99 -2.49
CA GLY A 11 -4.41 -2.68 -3.92
C GLY A 11 -3.26 -1.73 -4.26
N ILE A 12 -3.09 -1.43 -5.55
CA ILE A 12 -1.97 -0.62 -6.06
C ILE A 12 -1.76 0.71 -5.31
N ILE A 13 -2.83 1.42 -4.96
CA ILE A 13 -2.73 2.69 -4.21
C ILE A 13 -2.28 2.46 -2.76
N GLY A 14 -2.86 1.48 -2.06
CA GLY A 14 -2.50 1.20 -0.67
C GLY A 14 -1.03 0.77 -0.52
N MET A 15 -0.58 -0.11 -1.41
CA MET A 15 0.81 -0.59 -1.43
C MET A 15 1.81 0.50 -1.83
N THR A 16 1.51 1.28 -2.89
CA THR A 16 2.40 2.39 -3.29
C THR A 16 2.46 3.48 -2.24
N THR A 17 1.35 3.79 -1.58
CA THR A 17 1.35 4.75 -0.46
C THR A 17 2.19 4.21 0.70
N ALA A 18 2.05 2.93 1.08
CA ALA A 18 2.84 2.32 2.15
C ALA A 18 4.35 2.44 1.88
N VAL A 19 4.78 2.13 0.65
CA VAL A 19 6.18 2.27 0.22
C VAL A 19 6.62 3.73 0.29
N ARG A 20 5.85 4.65 -0.32
CA ARG A 20 6.20 6.08 -0.32
C ARG A 20 6.25 6.66 1.09
N THR A 21 5.42 6.19 2.01
CA THR A 21 5.46 6.59 3.43
C THR A 21 6.78 6.15 4.08
N LEU A 22 7.21 4.90 3.88
CA LEU A 22 8.49 4.40 4.41
C LEU A 22 9.69 5.14 3.82
N GLU A 23 9.62 5.54 2.55
CA GLU A 23 10.71 6.25 1.86
C GLU A 23 10.81 7.74 2.24
N THR A 24 9.69 8.39 2.54
CA THR A 24 9.63 9.85 2.72
C THR A 24 9.56 10.30 4.17
N VAL A 25 9.11 9.43 5.08
CA VAL A 25 8.91 9.80 6.49
C VAL A 25 9.77 8.96 7.41
N ALA A 26 10.74 9.62 8.07
CA ALA A 26 11.59 8.96 9.04
C ALA A 26 10.77 8.43 10.23
N HIS A 27 11.23 7.30 10.77
CA HIS A 27 10.67 6.66 11.97
C HIS A 27 9.23 6.17 11.85
N PHE A 28 8.69 5.95 10.64
CA PHE A 28 7.39 5.32 10.47
C PHE A 28 7.53 3.79 10.41
N ASP A 29 6.61 3.09 11.07
CA ASP A 29 6.45 1.64 11.05
C ASP A 29 5.07 1.34 10.47
N VAL A 30 5.04 0.85 9.22
CA VAL A 30 3.83 0.71 8.42
C VAL A 30 3.33 -0.73 8.47
N THR A 31 2.07 -0.91 8.86
CA THR A 31 1.35 -2.18 8.75
C THR A 31 0.24 -2.03 7.71
N VAL A 32 0.17 -2.96 6.75
CA VAL A 32 -0.93 -3.00 5.77
C VAL A 32 -1.98 -4.00 6.25
N VAL A 33 -3.25 -3.58 6.26
CA VAL A 33 -4.39 -4.42 6.60
C VAL A 33 -5.40 -4.37 5.46
N ALA A 34 -5.81 -5.53 4.96
CA ALA A 34 -6.80 -5.64 3.89
C ALA A 34 -7.56 -6.96 3.97
N GLU A 35 -8.79 -6.96 3.47
CA GLU A 35 -9.58 -8.18 3.28
C GLU A 35 -9.04 -9.03 2.11
N HIS A 36 -8.58 -8.36 1.05
CA HIS A 36 -8.00 -8.99 -0.14
C HIS A 36 -6.61 -8.41 -0.42
N PHE A 37 -5.69 -9.30 -0.75
CA PHE A 37 -4.35 -9.01 -1.26
C PHE A 37 -4.25 -9.54 -2.70
N THR A 38 -3.17 -9.20 -3.41
CA THR A 38 -2.86 -9.83 -4.70
C THR A 38 -2.90 -11.36 -4.54
N PRO A 39 -3.58 -12.10 -5.44
CA PRO A 39 -4.07 -11.67 -6.76
C PRO A 39 -5.58 -11.29 -6.81
N HIS A 40 -6.16 -10.80 -5.72
CA HIS A 40 -7.61 -10.58 -5.59
C HIS A 40 -8.01 -9.10 -5.37
N THR A 41 -7.18 -8.16 -5.79
CA THR A 41 -7.48 -6.73 -5.74
C THR A 41 -8.02 -6.24 -7.08
N THR A 42 -8.73 -5.09 -7.10
CA THR A 42 -9.14 -4.44 -8.35
C THR A 42 -7.93 -4.08 -9.24
N GLY A 43 -6.74 -3.90 -8.66
CA GLY A 43 -5.52 -3.63 -9.41
C GLY A 43 -5.04 -4.83 -10.23
N ASP A 44 -5.27 -6.07 -9.76
CA ASP A 44 -4.81 -7.29 -10.44
C ASP A 44 -5.58 -7.57 -11.75
N VAL A 45 -6.77 -7.00 -11.90
CA VAL A 45 -7.63 -7.12 -13.09
C VAL A 45 -7.69 -5.85 -13.95
N ALA A 46 -6.95 -4.80 -13.56
CA ALA A 46 -6.91 -3.55 -14.31
C ALA A 46 -6.14 -3.71 -15.64
N ALA A 47 -6.49 -2.88 -16.64
CA ALA A 47 -5.85 -2.95 -17.96
C ALA A 47 -4.36 -2.56 -17.96
N GLY A 48 -3.90 -1.81 -16.96
CA GLY A 48 -2.47 -1.52 -16.76
C GLY A 48 -1.80 -0.59 -17.78
N PHE A 49 -2.56 0.11 -18.63
CA PHE A 49 -2.00 1.01 -19.63
C PHE A 49 -1.63 2.38 -19.03
N PHE A 50 -0.41 2.84 -19.34
CA PHE A 50 0.06 4.20 -19.08
C PHE A 50 0.51 4.82 -20.42
N PHE A 51 0.03 6.03 -20.73
CA PHE A 51 0.27 6.74 -21.99
C PHE A 51 1.04 8.04 -21.77
#